data_AF-X1SG72-F1
#
_entry.id   AF-X1SG72-F1
#
_cell.length_a   1.000
_cell.length_b   1.000
_cell.length_c   1.000
_cell.angle_alpha   90.00
_cell.angle_beta   90.00
_cell.angle_gamma   90.00
#
_symmetry.space_group_name_H-M   'P 1'
#
loop_
_entity.id
_entity.type
_entity.pdbx_description
1 polymer ?
#
loop_
_entity_poly.entity_id
_entity_poly.type
_entity_poly.pdbx_seq_one_letter_code
_entity_poly.pdbx_strand_id
1 'polypeptide(L)'
;MFGNLDFASILKQLLVLTPGILFGLTIHEFAHAWMANKMGDPTARLAGRLTLNPLVHLDPVGTILLFIAHFGWAKPVPINAANFREPRKGIILTSAAGPGANIICALIFGIIIRMAFPVNEWAQQAFFSPSW
;
A
#
# COMPACT_ATOMS: atom_id res chain seq x y z
N MET A 1 -25.88 19.95 10.02
CA MET A 1 -25.15 18.66 9.83
C MET A 1 -24.16 18.74 8.65
N PHE A 2 -23.51 19.90 8.46
CA PHE A 2 -22.27 20.07 7.70
C PHE A 2 -21.47 21.11 8.50
N GLY A 3 -21.16 20.75 9.75
CA GLY A 3 -20.40 21.64 10.62
C GLY A 3 -18.98 21.67 10.11
N ASN A 4 -18.55 22.84 9.63
CA ASN A 4 -17.17 23.21 9.31
C ASN A 4 -16.27 22.05 8.90
N LEU A 5 -16.05 21.88 7.59
CA LEU A 5 -14.78 21.33 7.12
C LEU A 5 -13.67 22.28 7.59
N ASP A 6 -13.30 22.18 8.86
CA ASP A 6 -12.21 22.94 9.44
C ASP A 6 -10.96 22.52 8.67
N PHE A 7 -10.28 23.50 8.09
CA PHE A 7 -9.04 23.29 7.34
C PHE A 7 -8.06 22.44 8.15
N ALA A 8 -8.04 22.60 9.48
CA ALA A 8 -7.21 21.79 10.36
C ALA A 8 -7.59 20.29 10.35
N SER A 9 -8.87 19.95 10.22
CA SER A 9 -9.34 18.56 10.15
C SER A 9 -8.94 17.88 8.84
N ILE A 10 -9.11 18.58 7.70
CA ILE A 10 -8.64 18.08 6.39
C ILE A 10 -7.13 17.89 6.42
N LEU A 11 -6.39 18.87 6.92
CA LEU A 11 -4.93 18.81 7.01
C LEU A 11 -4.46 17.63 7.88
N LYS A 12 -5.08 17.43 9.05
CA LYS A 12 -4.80 16.27 9.91
C LYS A 12 -5.02 14.95 9.18
N GLN A 13 -6.15 14.80 8.47
CA GLN A 13 -6.46 13.59 7.74
C GLN A 13 -5.43 13.30 6.64
N LEU A 14 -5.03 14.32 5.89
CA LEU A 14 -3.98 14.20 4.87
C LEU A 14 -2.63 13.80 5.48
N LEU A 15 -2.23 14.44 6.58
CA LEU A 15 -0.95 14.15 7.24
C LEU A 15 -0.88 12.72 7.81
N VAL A 16 -2.00 12.20 8.30
CA VAL A 16 -2.06 10.84 8.88
C VAL A 16 -2.14 9.77 7.79
N LEU A 17 -2.98 9.96 6.77
CA LEU A 17 -3.23 8.92 5.76
C LEU A 17 -2.12 8.85 4.70
N THR A 18 -1.59 9.99 4.26
CA THR A 18 -0.67 10.05 3.11
C THR A 18 0.57 9.19 3.31
N PRO A 19 1.28 9.21 4.45
CA PRO A 19 2.47 8.38 4.64
C PRO A 19 2.16 6.88 4.54
N GLY A 20 1.06 6.42 5.14
CA GLY A 20 0.65 5.03 5.10
C GLY A 20 0.26 4.56 3.69
N ILE A 21 -0.49 5.39 2.96
CA ILE A 21 -0.86 5.16 1.56
C ILE A 21 0.40 5.09 0.69
N LEU A 22 1.26 6.09 0.76
CA LEU A 22 2.49 6.15 -0.05
C LEU A 22 3.39 4.95 0.25
N PHE A 23 3.55 4.60 1.52
CA PHE A 23 4.35 3.44 1.92
C PHE A 23 3.77 2.14 1.36
N GLY A 24 2.47 1.88 1.59
CA GLY A 24 1.81 0.65 1.14
C GLY A 24 1.83 0.52 -0.38
N LEU A 25 1.50 1.59 -1.10
CA LEU A 25 1.54 1.62 -2.56
C LEU A 25 2.96 1.41 -3.12
N THR A 26 3.96 2.02 -2.50
CA THR A 26 5.36 1.87 -2.93
C THR A 26 5.85 0.44 -2.74
N ILE A 27 5.61 -0.15 -1.58
CA ILE A 27 6.01 -1.54 -1.31
C ILE A 27 5.26 -2.52 -2.22
N HIS A 28 3.97 -2.28 -2.47
CA HIS A 28 3.16 -3.08 -3.39
C HIS A 28 3.74 -3.11 -4.80
N GLU A 29 3.96 -1.94 -5.39
CA GLU A 29 4.49 -1.84 -6.75
C GLU A 29 5.96 -2.28 -6.84
N PHE A 30 6.76 -1.97 -5.82
CA PHE A 30 8.13 -2.47 -5.72
C PHE A 30 8.16 -4.01 -5.70
N ALA A 31 7.25 -4.66 -4.97
CA ALA A 31 7.20 -6.11 -4.89
C ALA A 31 6.82 -6.75 -6.25
N HIS A 32 5.90 -6.13 -7.01
CA HIS A 32 5.65 -6.52 -8.40
C HIS A 32 6.92 -6.42 -9.25
N ALA A 33 7.60 -5.26 -9.23
CA ALA A 33 8.83 -5.05 -10.00
C ALA A 33 9.95 -6.03 -9.62
N TRP A 34 10.12 -6.28 -8.32
CA TRP A 34 11.14 -7.17 -7.78
C TRP A 34 10.87 -8.61 -8.18
N MET A 35 9.63 -9.08 -8.05
CA MET A 35 9.27 -10.45 -8.41
C MET A 35 9.36 -10.66 -9.93
N ALA A 36 8.90 -9.71 -10.74
CA ALA A 36 9.04 -9.78 -12.20
C ALA A 36 10.50 -9.96 -12.61
N ASN A 37 11.37 -9.12 -12.05
CA ASN A 37 12.81 -9.18 -12.29
C ASN A 37 13.44 -10.49 -11.81
N LYS A 38 12.99 -11.02 -10.66
CA LYS A 38 13.44 -12.32 -10.13
C LYS A 38 13.00 -13.49 -11.01
N MET A 39 11.80 -13.41 -11.61
CA MET A 39 11.24 -14.42 -12.51
C MET A 39 11.80 -14.34 -13.94
N GLY A 40 12.64 -13.34 -14.22
CA GLY A 40 13.40 -13.21 -15.46
C GLY A 40 13.01 -12.01 -16.32
N ASP A 41 11.98 -11.24 -15.96
CA ASP A 41 11.55 -10.06 -16.71
C ASP A 41 12.23 -8.76 -16.21
N PRO A 42 13.24 -8.23 -16.92
CA PRO A 42 13.94 -7.02 -16.49
C PRO A 42 13.17 -5.73 -16.80
N THR A 43 11.99 -5.79 -17.44
CA THR A 43 11.27 -4.62 -17.98
C THR A 43 11.06 -3.52 -16.95
N ALA A 44 10.53 -3.88 -15.77
CA ALA A 44 10.33 -2.94 -14.67
C ALA A 44 11.63 -2.27 -14.20
N ARG A 45 12.72 -3.04 -14.09
CA ARG A 45 14.03 -2.54 -13.67
C ARG A 45 14.62 -1.58 -14.71
N LEU A 46 14.55 -1.93 -16.00
CA LEU A 46 15.03 -1.09 -17.10
C LEU A 46 14.22 0.19 -17.23
N ALA A 47 12.93 0.16 -16.90
CA ALA A 47 12.07 1.34 -16.82
C ALA A 47 12.28 2.19 -15.55
N GLY A 48 13.25 1.85 -14.69
CA GLY A 48 13.52 2.58 -13.44
C GLY A 48 12.43 2.40 -12.37
N ARG A 49 11.60 1.36 -12.48
CA ARG A 49 10.47 1.09 -11.58
C ARG A 49 10.83 0.17 -10.41
N LEU A 50 12.04 -0.42 -10.41
CA LEU A 50 12.56 -1.19 -9.29
C LEU A 50 13.24 -0.25 -8.27
N THR A 51 12.43 0.51 -7.54
CA THR A 51 12.90 1.52 -6.57
C THR A 51 11.90 1.68 -5.43
N LEU A 52 12.34 2.18 -4.29
CA LEU A 52 11.48 2.55 -3.15
C LEU A 52 11.14 4.05 -3.15
N ASN A 53 11.38 4.75 -4.27
CA ASN A 53 10.94 6.13 -4.44
C ASN A 53 9.42 6.17 -4.73
N PRO A 54 8.56 6.64 -3.81
CA PRO A 54 7.11 6.64 -4.00
C PRO A 54 6.66 7.40 -5.25
N LEU A 55 7.37 8.48 -5.60
CA LEU A 55 6.96 9.40 -6.66
C LEU A 55 6.89 8.75 -8.03
N VAL A 56 7.73 7.74 -8.29
CA VAL A 56 7.69 7.06 -9.60
C VAL A 56 6.47 6.15 -9.73
N HIS A 57 5.87 5.73 -8.61
CA HIS A 57 4.70 4.84 -8.56
C HIS A 57 3.36 5.56 -8.53
N LEU A 58 3.36 6.89 -8.44
CA LEU A 58 2.12 7.66 -8.45
C LEU A 58 1.65 7.95 -9.87
N ASP A 59 0.36 7.72 -10.08
CA ASP A 59 -0.36 8.27 -11.23
C ASP A 59 -1.00 9.61 -10.81
N PRO A 60 -0.76 10.72 -11.52
CA PRO A 60 -1.31 12.03 -11.12
C PRO A 60 -2.83 12.04 -11.00
N VAL A 61 -3.54 11.39 -11.94
CA VAL A 61 -5.01 11.34 -11.95
C VAL A 61 -5.50 10.44 -10.82
N GLY A 62 -4.92 9.24 -10.71
CA GLY A 62 -5.26 8.30 -9.63
C GLY A 62 -5.00 8.88 -8.25
N THR A 63 -3.91 9.64 -8.08
CA THR A 63 -3.56 10.29 -6.81
C THR A 63 -4.53 11.41 -6.46
N ILE A 64 -4.92 12.25 -7.42
CA ILE A 64 -5.92 13.30 -7.21
C ILE A 64 -7.27 12.68 -6.78
N LEU A 65 -7.70 11.64 -7.49
CA LEU A 65 -8.95 10.95 -7.17
C LEU A 65 -8.90 10.29 -5.79
N LEU A 66 -7.75 9.78 -5.37
CA LEU A 66 -7.60 9.18 -4.04
C LEU A 66 -7.96 10.15 -2.91
N PHE A 67 -7.63 11.44 -3.05
CA PHE A 67 -7.91 12.45 -2.03
C PHE A 67 -9.30 13.06 -2.15
N ILE A 68 -9.87 13.14 -3.36
CA ILE A 68 -11.19 13.76 -3.59
C ILE A 68 -12.32 12.75 -3.44
N ALA A 69 -12.16 11.58 -4.07
CA ALA A 69 -13.17 10.54 -4.18
C ALA A 69 -12.92 9.35 -3.24
N HIS A 70 -11.84 9.38 -2.45
CA HIS A 70 -11.41 8.24 -1.61
C HIS A 70 -11.18 6.95 -2.41
N PHE A 71 -10.94 7.09 -3.72
CA PHE A 71 -10.69 6.00 -4.67
C PHE A 71 -9.62 6.44 -5.66
N GLY A 72 -8.61 5.60 -5.91
CA GLY A 72 -7.50 5.93 -6.80
C GLY A 72 -6.66 4.70 -7.12
N TRP A 73 -5.66 4.88 -7.98
CA TRP A 73 -4.76 3.81 -8.41
C TRP A 73 -3.31 4.29 -8.51
N ALA A 74 -2.39 3.34 -8.45
CA ALA A 74 -0.97 3.55 -8.71
C ALA A 74 -0.69 3.59 -10.22
N LYS A 75 0.46 4.16 -10.60
CA LYS A 75 1.01 3.96 -11.94
C LYS A 75 1.53 2.51 -12.03
N PRO A 76 0.92 1.63 -12.85
CA PRO A 76 1.27 0.21 -12.84
C PRO A 76 2.72 -0.03 -13.27
N VAL A 77 3.34 -1.05 -12.70
CA VAL A 77 4.66 -1.52 -13.11
C VAL A 77 4.57 -2.26 -14.46
N PRO A 78 5.41 -1.92 -15.46
CA PRO A 78 5.40 -2.60 -16.74
C PRO A 78 6.00 -4.01 -16.61
N ILE A 79 5.29 -4.99 -17.15
CA ILE A 79 5.68 -6.41 -17.14
C ILE A 79 5.59 -6.95 -18.58
N ASN A 80 6.58 -7.73 -18.98
CA ASN A 80 6.60 -8.46 -20.24
C ASN A 80 6.67 -9.98 -19.96
N ALA A 81 5.53 -10.66 -20.14
CA ALA A 81 5.39 -12.09 -19.87
C ALA A 81 6.29 -12.98 -20.74
N ALA A 82 6.69 -12.51 -21.93
CA ALA A 82 7.58 -13.25 -22.83
C ALA A 82 9.01 -13.38 -22.27
N ASN A 83 9.42 -12.50 -21.34
CA ASN A 83 10.74 -12.55 -20.71
C ASN A 83 10.83 -13.53 -19.54
N PHE A 84 9.69 -14.03 -19.03
CA PHE A 84 9.70 -14.94 -17.90
C PHE A 84 10.29 -16.30 -18.29
N ARG A 85 11.15 -16.85 -17.41
CA ARG A 85 11.70 -18.21 -17.58
C ARG A 85 10.60 -19.27 -17.61
N GLU A 86 9.57 -19.07 -16.78
CA GLU A 86 8.37 -19.90 -16.71
C GLU A 86 7.13 -18.99 -16.76
N PRO A 87 6.53 -18.71 -17.93
CA PRO A 87 5.51 -17.66 -18.09
C PRO A 87 4.34 -17.76 -17.12
N ARG A 88 3.79 -18.97 -16.94
CA ARG A 88 2.65 -19.19 -16.02
C ARG A 88 3.01 -18.86 -14.57
N LYS A 89 4.14 -19.37 -14.07
CA LYS A 89 4.60 -19.08 -12.71
C LYS A 89 4.99 -17.62 -12.55
N GLY A 90 5.64 -17.04 -13.56
CA GLY A 90 6.04 -15.63 -13.59
C GLY A 90 4.85 -14.71 -13.42
N ILE A 91 3.78 -14.92 -14.18
CA ILE A 91 2.54 -14.16 -14.08
C ILE A 91 1.91 -14.32 -12.68
N ILE A 92 1.74 -15.56 -12.20
CA ILE A 92 1.07 -15.83 -10.92
C ILE A 92 1.85 -15.21 -9.75
N LEU A 93 3.16 -15.50 -9.65
CA LEU A 93 4.00 -15.04 -8.55
C LEU A 93 4.14 -13.52 -8.58
N THR A 94 4.34 -12.93 -9.76
CA THR A 94 4.44 -11.47 -9.89
C THR A 94 3.12 -10.81 -9.50
N SER A 95 1.97 -11.31 -9.94
CA SER A 95 0.65 -10.75 -9.58
C SER A 95 0.34 -10.89 -8.09
N ALA A 96 0.82 -11.96 -7.44
CA ALA A 96 0.64 -12.15 -6.00
C ALA A 96 1.63 -11.33 -5.15
N ALA A 97 2.77 -10.88 -5.72
CA ALA A 97 3.84 -10.24 -4.96
C ALA A 97 3.39 -8.93 -4.30
N GLY A 98 2.68 -8.06 -5.02
CA GLY A 98 2.16 -6.80 -4.46
C GLY A 98 1.19 -7.02 -3.29
N PRO A 99 0.08 -7.76 -3.47
CA PRO A 99 -0.84 -8.08 -2.39
C PRO A 99 -0.16 -8.81 -1.22
N GLY A 100 0.73 -9.76 -1.52
CA GLY A 100 1.50 -10.50 -0.50
C GLY A 100 2.38 -9.58 0.33
N ALA A 101 3.06 -8.61 -0.29
CA ALA A 101 3.88 -7.63 0.42
C ALA A 101 3.05 -6.76 1.36
N ASN A 102 1.86 -6.32 0.93
CA ASN A 102 0.95 -5.55 1.80
C ASN A 102 0.44 -6.37 2.99
N ILE A 103 0.11 -7.65 2.79
CA ILE A 103 -0.29 -8.55 3.89
C ILE A 103 0.86 -8.72 4.89
N ILE A 104 2.08 -8.93 4.41
CA ILE A 104 3.27 -9.02 5.26
C ILE A 104 3.47 -7.73 6.04
N CYS A 105 3.38 -6.57 5.38
CA CYS A 105 3.46 -5.26 6.05
C CYS A 105 2.37 -5.10 7.10
N ALA A 106 1.11 -5.44 6.79
CA ALA A 106 0.00 -5.34 7.72
C ALA A 106 0.20 -6.22 8.96
N LEU A 107 0.72 -7.44 8.79
CA LEU A 107 1.06 -8.32 9.91
C LEU A 107 2.18 -7.73 10.77
N ILE A 108 3.27 -7.26 10.15
CA ILE A 108 4.41 -6.66 10.88
C ILE A 108 3.96 -5.43 11.66
N PHE A 109 3.29 -4.47 11.02
CA PHE A 109 2.82 -3.26 11.69
C PHE A 109 1.73 -3.56 12.72
N GLY A 110 0.84 -4.51 12.44
CA GLY A 110 -0.19 -4.94 13.40
C GLY A 110 0.42 -5.51 14.68
N ILE A 111 1.47 -6.35 14.57
CA ILE A 111 2.21 -6.87 15.73
C ILE A 111 2.91 -5.72 16.47
N ILE A 112 3.60 -4.84 15.75
CA ILE A 112 4.30 -3.70 16.36
C ILE A 112 3.33 -2.82 17.14
N ILE A 113 2.19 -2.46 16.55
CA ILE A 113 1.15 -1.65 17.20
C ILE A 113 0.61 -2.37 18.43
N ARG A 114 0.31 -3.67 18.33
CA ARG A 114 -0.18 -4.48 19.45
C ARG A 114 0.81 -4.52 20.62
N MET A 115 2.11 -4.56 20.34
CA MET A 115 3.15 -4.58 21.37
C MET A 115 3.44 -3.19 21.93
N ALA A 116 3.42 -2.14 21.10
CA ALA A 116 3.72 -0.77 21.50
C ALA A 116 2.54 -0.10 22.24
N PHE A 117 1.31 -0.47 21.90
CA PHE A 117 0.08 0.02 22.50
C PHE A 117 -0.71 -1.16 23.08
N PRO A 118 -0.26 -1.75 24.21
CA PRO A 118 -1.01 -2.80 24.86
C PRO A 118 -2.40 -2.25 25.22
N VAL A 119 -3.44 -2.98 24.80
CA VAL A 119 -4.83 -2.65 25.13
C VAL A 119 -4.94 -2.64 26.65
N ASN A 120 -5.07 -1.45 27.20
CA ASN A 120 -5.28 -1.22 28.64
C ASN A 120 -6.68 -1.67 29.04
N GLU A 121 -6.85 -1.91 30.35
CA GLU A 121 -8.08 -2.49 30.91
C GLU A 121 -9.34 -1.69 30.57
N TRP A 122 -9.24 -0.36 30.44
CA TRP A 122 -10.37 0.49 30.03
C TRP A 122 -10.81 0.23 28.57
N ALA A 123 -9.88 -0.06 27.66
CA ALA A 123 -10.21 -0.40 26.29
C ALA A 123 -10.81 -1.81 26.21
N GLN A 124 -10.38 -2.74 27.06
CA GLN A 124 -11.06 -4.04 27.15
C GLN A 124 -12.48 -3.90 27.72
N GLN A 125 -12.69 -3.10 28.77
CA GLN A 125 -14.02 -2.85 29.32
C GLN A 125 -14.93 -2.14 28.29
N ALA A 126 -14.45 -1.13 27.57
CA ALA A 126 -15.25 -0.43 26.57
C ALA A 126 -15.70 -1.32 25.40
N PHE A 127 -14.89 -2.32 24.99
CA PHE A 127 -15.23 -3.24 23.91
C PHE A 127 -15.97 -4.51 24.39
N PHE A 128 -15.77 -4.98 25.63
CA PHE A 128 -16.30 -6.25 26.13
C PHE A 128 -17.33 -6.13 27.27
N SER A 129 -17.57 -4.96 27.84
CA SER A 129 -18.74 -4.69 28.69
C SER A 129 -19.64 -3.65 28.00
N PRO A 130 -20.59 -4.08 27.16
CA PRO A 130 -21.57 -3.16 26.61
C PRO A 130 -22.43 -2.64 27.77
N SER A 131 -22.55 -1.31 27.89
CA SER A 131 -23.43 -0.68 28.88
C SER A 131 -24.86 -0.50 28.36
N TRP A 132 -25.33 -1.43 27.52
CA TRP A 132 -26.73 -1.53 27.07
C TRP A 132 -27.37 -2.79 27.63
#